data_AF-A0A9X6S5D3-F1
#
_entry.id   AF-A0A9X6S5D3-F1
#
_cell.length_a   1.000
_cell.length_b   1.000
_cell.length_c   1.000
_cell.angle_alpha   90.00
_cell.angle_beta   90.00
_cell.angle_gamma   90.00
#
_symmetry.space_group_name_H-M   'P 1'
#
loop_
_entity.id
_entity.type
_entity.pdbx_description
1 polymer ?
#
loop_
_entity_poly.entity_id
_entity_poly.type
_entity_poly.pdbx_seq_one_letter_code
_entity_poly.pdbx_strand_id
1 'polypeptide(L)'
;MNDKKTKELVKELEDTFPEIYDRINYGLYVLVIDENGKIYDDESEPGFNEDDIDEVQVIYNGDAVSAFPSFKGKCTFNAYAIKYENLDVITKVIGIIGKHFKNWKELN
;
A
#
# COMPACT_ATOMS: atom_id res chain seq x y z
N MET A 1 -21.96 -1.97 3.01
CA MET A 1 -21.13 -2.47 4.13
C MET A 1 -19.71 -2.15 3.70
N ASN A 2 -19.19 -1.01 4.16
CA ASN A 2 -17.87 -0.53 3.74
C ASN A 2 -16.84 -1.31 4.56
N ASP A 3 -16.36 -2.40 3.98
CA ASP A 3 -15.19 -3.09 4.51
C ASP A 3 -14.02 -2.10 4.52
N LYS A 4 -13.30 -2.04 5.64
CA LYS A 4 -12.17 -1.13 5.90
C LYS A 4 -10.92 -1.60 5.15
N LYS A 5 -11.04 -1.67 3.83
CA LYS A 5 -10.12 -2.35 2.91
C LYS A 5 -8.71 -1.77 2.98
N THR A 6 -8.59 -0.45 2.90
CA THR A 6 -7.33 0.29 2.98
C THR A 6 -6.71 0.15 4.37
N LYS A 7 -7.53 0.29 5.43
CA LYS A 7 -7.04 0.16 6.81
C LYS A 7 -6.40 -1.19 7.08
N GLU A 8 -7.05 -2.28 6.66
CA GLU A 8 -6.55 -3.63 6.88
C GLU A 8 -5.23 -3.87 6.14
N LEU A 9 -5.11 -3.35 4.91
CA LEU A 9 -3.86 -3.39 4.14
C LEU A 9 -2.74 -2.61 4.84
N VAL A 10 -3.00 -1.34 5.17
CA VAL A 10 -2.03 -0.44 5.83
C VAL A 10 -1.56 -1.05 7.15
N LYS A 11 -2.51 -1.53 7.96
CA LYS A 11 -2.21 -2.16 9.25
C LYS A 11 -1.39 -3.45 9.10
N GLU A 12 -1.69 -4.32 8.14
CA GLU A 12 -0.90 -5.53 7.93
C GLU A 12 0.53 -5.22 7.47
N LEU A 13 0.72 -4.15 6.69
CA LEU A 13 2.06 -3.66 6.31
C LEU A 13 2.81 -3.12 7.53
N GLU A 14 2.17 -2.32 8.38
CA GLU A 14 2.75 -1.80 9.63
C GLU A 14 3.13 -2.93 10.59
N ASP A 15 2.21 -3.86 10.86
CA ASP A 15 2.41 -5.00 11.77
C ASP A 15 3.50 -5.96 11.25
N THR A 16 3.64 -6.12 9.93
CA THR A 16 4.65 -7.01 9.32
C THR A 16 6.04 -6.38 9.29
N PHE A 17 6.12 -5.06 9.16
CA PHE A 17 7.37 -4.33 8.93
C PHE A 17 7.63 -3.21 9.95
N PRO A 18 7.44 -3.42 11.27
CA PRO A 18 7.42 -2.32 12.25
C PRO A 18 8.75 -1.56 12.34
N GLU A 19 9.87 -2.24 12.10
CA GLU A 19 11.23 -1.65 12.16
C GLU A 19 11.56 -0.76 10.97
N ILE A 20 10.85 -0.92 9.86
CA ILE A 20 11.13 -0.21 8.60
C ILE A 20 9.93 0.62 8.11
N TYR A 21 8.77 0.50 8.76
CA TYR A 21 7.56 1.25 8.41
C TYR A 21 7.73 2.75 8.64
N ASP A 22 7.04 3.54 7.81
CA ASP A 22 7.09 5.01 7.77
C ASP A 22 8.51 5.58 7.57
N ARG A 23 9.34 4.89 6.75
CA ARG A 23 10.70 5.32 6.42
C ARG A 23 10.91 5.45 4.92
N ILE A 24 10.87 6.69 4.42
CA ILE A 24 10.92 7.02 2.98
C ILE A 24 12.18 6.46 2.28
N ASN A 25 13.37 6.70 2.82
CA ASN A 25 14.63 6.44 2.10
C ASN A 25 15.25 5.07 2.38
N TYR A 26 14.87 4.42 3.49
CA TYR A 26 15.53 3.19 3.97
C TYR A 26 14.53 2.19 4.58
N GLY A 27 13.28 2.25 4.14
CA GLY A 27 12.25 1.35 4.61
C GLY A 27 11.01 1.42 3.75
N LEU A 28 9.88 1.08 4.36
CA LEU A 28 8.59 0.98 3.73
C LEU A 28 7.79 2.24 4.03
N TYR A 29 7.39 2.97 3.00
CA TYR A 29 6.54 4.14 3.10
C TYR A 29 5.23 3.87 2.38
N VAL A 30 4.11 4.21 3.02
CA VAL A 30 2.77 3.93 2.52
C VAL A 30 2.01 5.24 2.40
N LEU A 31 1.43 5.50 1.23
CA LEU A 31 0.59 6.66 0.97
C LEU A 31 -0.80 6.19 0.58
N VAL A 32 -1.83 6.76 1.20
CA VAL A 32 -3.22 6.55 0.81
C VAL A 32 -3.69 7.78 0.04
N ILE A 33 -4.18 7.60 -1.19
CA ILE A 33 -4.47 8.69 -2.12
C ILE A 33 -5.91 8.59 -2.63
N ASP A 34 -6.68 9.66 -2.49
CA ASP A 34 -8.02 9.76 -3.08
C ASP A 34 -8.02 10.06 -4.59
N GLU A 35 -9.19 9.99 -5.21
CA GLU A 35 -9.40 10.31 -6.62
C GLU A 35 -9.00 11.75 -7.02
N ASN A 36 -8.87 12.66 -6.05
CA ASN A 36 -8.45 14.05 -6.24
C ASN A 36 -6.93 14.24 -6.02
N GLY A 37 -6.20 13.18 -5.68
CA GLY A 37 -4.78 13.21 -5.39
C GLY A 37 -4.43 13.70 -3.98
N LYS A 38 -5.41 13.81 -3.07
CA LYS A 38 -5.15 14.11 -1.66
C LYS A 38 -4.56 12.88 -0.98
N ILE A 39 -3.48 13.12 -0.24
CA ILE A 39 -2.78 12.12 0.54
C ILE A 39 -3.33 12.14 1.96
N TYR A 40 -3.49 10.95 2.55
CA TYR A 40 -3.88 10.74 3.94
C TYR A 40 -2.80 9.91 4.64
N ASP A 41 -2.37 10.39 5.81
CA ASP A 41 -1.49 9.62 6.70
C ASP A 41 -2.29 8.49 7.39
N ASP A 42 -3.55 8.75 7.77
CA ASP A 42 -4.47 7.75 8.31
C ASP A 42 -5.97 8.09 8.13
N GLU A 43 -6.86 7.19 8.60
CA GLU A 43 -8.32 7.35 8.54
C GLU A 43 -8.90 8.44 9.47
N SER A 44 -8.10 8.96 10.40
CA SER A 44 -8.51 10.00 11.35
C SER A 44 -8.44 11.40 10.74
N GLU A 45 -7.82 11.52 9.58
CA GLU A 45 -7.69 12.77 8.85
C GLU A 45 -9.05 13.35 8.42
N PRO A 46 -9.27 14.67 8.57
CA PRO A 46 -10.50 15.32 8.14
C PRO A 46 -10.79 15.12 6.66
N GLY A 47 -11.98 14.60 6.37
CA GLY A 47 -12.42 14.32 5.01
C GLY A 47 -11.82 13.04 4.41
N PHE A 48 -11.30 12.13 5.24
CA PHE A 48 -11.05 10.76 4.80
C PHE A 48 -12.36 10.05 4.51
N ASN A 49 -12.46 9.48 3.32
CA ASN A 49 -13.57 8.61 2.93
C ASN A 49 -13.00 7.45 2.14
N GLU A 50 -13.18 6.24 2.66
CA GLU A 50 -12.70 5.00 2.05
C GLU A 50 -13.21 4.81 0.62
N ASP A 51 -14.43 5.27 0.33
CA ASP A 51 -15.05 5.13 -0.99
C ASP A 51 -14.41 6.05 -2.04
N ASP A 52 -13.69 7.09 -1.61
CA ASP A 52 -13.02 8.05 -2.49
C ASP A 52 -11.56 7.67 -2.76
N ILE A 53 -11.05 6.63 -2.09
CA ILE A 53 -9.65 6.19 -2.26
C ILE A 53 -9.45 5.58 -3.64
N ASP A 54 -8.50 6.13 -4.41
CA ASP A 54 -8.17 5.66 -5.75
C ASP A 54 -6.93 4.77 -5.75
N GLU A 55 -5.97 4.99 -4.84
CA GLU A 55 -4.68 4.30 -4.84
C GLU A 55 -4.01 4.22 -3.46
N VAL A 56 -3.26 3.12 -3.19
CA VAL A 56 -2.37 3.00 -2.00
C VAL A 56 -0.92 2.81 -2.42
N GLN A 57 -0.10 3.85 -2.47
CA GLN A 57 1.30 3.69 -2.89
C GLN A 57 2.12 3.05 -1.78
N VAL A 58 2.74 1.91 -2.07
CA VAL A 58 3.68 1.25 -1.15
C VAL A 58 5.07 1.35 -1.75
N ILE A 59 5.92 2.20 -1.17
CA ILE A 59 7.25 2.56 -1.66
C ILE A 59 8.29 1.97 -0.72
N TYR A 60 9.25 1.22 -1.26
CA TYR A 60 10.34 0.64 -0.48
C TYR A 60 11.70 1.17 -0.93
N ASN A 61 12.53 1.62 0.03
CA ASN A 61 13.89 2.13 -0.17
C ASN A 61 13.99 3.22 -1.26
N GLY A 62 13.22 4.30 -1.13
CA GLY A 62 13.29 5.44 -2.06
C GLY A 62 12.92 5.07 -3.50
N ASP A 63 11.82 4.34 -3.68
CA ASP A 63 11.28 3.85 -4.96
C ASP A 63 12.07 2.70 -5.62
N ALA A 64 12.90 1.97 -4.88
CA ALA A 64 13.50 0.73 -5.40
C ALA A 64 12.42 -0.30 -5.79
N VAL A 65 11.31 -0.31 -5.05
CA VAL A 65 10.06 -0.99 -5.40
C VAL A 65 8.89 -0.09 -5.05
N SER A 66 7.93 0.01 -5.95
CA SER A 66 6.64 0.64 -5.70
C SER A 66 5.49 -0.22 -6.17
N ALA A 67 4.45 -0.30 -5.36
CA ALA A 67 3.17 -0.88 -5.74
C ALA A 67 2.11 0.21 -5.73
N PHE A 68 1.29 0.24 -6.78
CA PHE A 68 0.19 1.18 -7.00
C PHE A 68 -1.09 0.36 -7.19
N PRO A 69 -1.67 -0.13 -6.10
CA PRO A 69 -2.92 -0.82 -6.08
C PRO A 69 -4.03 0.21 -6.26
N SER A 70 -4.72 0.17 -7.41
CA SER A 70 -5.85 1.05 -7.72
C SER A 70 -7.18 0.34 -7.50
N PHE A 71 -8.09 1.04 -6.83
CA PHE A 71 -9.46 0.57 -6.59
C PHE A 71 -10.30 0.46 -7.87
N LYS A 72 -9.79 0.97 -9.00
CA LYS A 72 -10.36 0.78 -10.36
C LYS A 72 -9.96 -0.56 -11.01
N GLY A 73 -9.51 -1.53 -10.22
CA GLY A 73 -9.26 -2.91 -10.66
C GLY A 73 -7.91 -3.13 -11.34
N LYS A 74 -6.93 -2.27 -11.09
CA LYS A 74 -5.56 -2.39 -11.58
C LYS A 74 -4.59 -2.38 -10.40
N CYS A 75 -3.49 -3.11 -10.49
CA CYS A 75 -2.38 -2.97 -9.56
C CYS A 75 -1.10 -2.95 -10.39
N THR A 76 -0.34 -1.86 -10.28
CA THR A 76 0.95 -1.72 -10.95
C THR A 76 2.05 -2.03 -9.95
N PHE A 77 3.04 -2.82 -10.36
CA PHE A 77 4.24 -3.07 -9.59
C PHE A 77 5.44 -2.61 -10.39
N ASN A 78 6.20 -1.66 -9.84
CA ASN A 78 7.45 -1.19 -10.39
C ASN A 78 8.60 -1.65 -9.51
N ALA A 79 9.67 -2.09 -10.16
CA ALA A 79 10.89 -2.55 -9.51
C ALA A 79 12.07 -2.09 -10.35
N TYR A 80 13.03 -1.42 -9.72
CA TYR A 80 14.28 -1.00 -10.36
C TYR A 80 15.42 -1.96 -9.98
N ALA A 81 16.66 -1.47 -9.96
CA ALA A 81 17.81 -2.24 -9.49
C ALA A 81 17.64 -2.58 -8.00
N ILE A 82 17.27 -3.83 -7.73
CA ILE A 82 17.06 -4.36 -6.38
C ILE A 82 18.30 -5.15 -5.94
N LYS A 83 18.75 -4.92 -4.70
CA LYS A 83 19.75 -5.78 -4.06
C LYS A 83 19.12 -7.09 -3.61
N TYR A 84 19.85 -8.21 -3.72
CA TYR A 84 19.33 -9.53 -3.31
C TYR A 84 18.81 -9.57 -1.87
N GLU A 85 19.45 -8.85 -0.94
CA GLU A 85 19.05 -8.73 0.47
C GLU A 85 17.63 -8.14 0.68
N ASN A 86 17.10 -7.44 -0.32
CA ASN A 86 15.80 -6.78 -0.27
C ASN A 86 14.64 -7.66 -0.80
N LEU A 87 14.95 -8.79 -1.45
CA LEU A 87 13.93 -9.61 -2.13
C LEU A 87 12.89 -10.18 -1.17
N ASP A 88 13.27 -10.52 0.06
CA ASP A 88 12.35 -11.05 1.07
C ASP A 88 11.30 -10.02 1.49
N VAL A 89 11.70 -8.75 1.65
CA VAL A 89 10.76 -7.66 1.97
C VAL A 89 9.81 -7.43 0.79
N ILE A 90 10.36 -7.34 -0.41
CA ILE A 90 9.60 -7.05 -1.64
C ILE A 90 8.56 -8.14 -1.92
N THR A 91 8.95 -9.41 -1.86
CA THR A 91 8.03 -10.53 -2.11
C THR A 91 6.92 -10.59 -1.07
N LYS A 92 7.22 -10.27 0.20
CA LYS A 92 6.21 -10.16 1.26
C LYS A 92 5.24 -8.99 1.04
N VAL A 93 5.73 -7.80 0.67
CA VAL A 93 4.89 -6.64 0.34
C VAL A 93 3.91 -6.99 -0.79
N ILE A 94 4.41 -7.59 -1.88
CA ILE A 94 3.58 -8.04 -3.01
C ILE A 94 2.54 -9.07 -2.53
N GLY A 95 2.94 -10.02 -1.67
CA GLY A 95 2.05 -11.02 -1.10
C GLY A 95 0.91 -10.43 -0.27
N ILE A 96 1.21 -9.47 0.59
CA ILE A 96 0.21 -8.75 1.41
C ILE A 96 -0.77 -8.00 0.50
N ILE A 97 -0.26 -7.21 -0.47
CA ILE A 97 -1.10 -6.48 -1.42
C ILE A 97 -2.01 -7.44 -2.19
N GLY A 98 -1.44 -8.52 -2.73
CA GLY A 98 -2.21 -9.54 -3.47
C GLY A 98 -3.32 -10.20 -2.66
N LYS A 99 -3.07 -10.48 -1.37
CA LYS A 99 -4.06 -11.04 -0.43
C LYS A 99 -5.25 -10.08 -0.25
N HIS A 100 -4.98 -8.80 0.01
CA HIS A 100 -6.03 -7.79 0.21
C HIS A 100 -6.83 -7.55 -1.07
N PHE A 101 -6.15 -7.46 -2.22
CA PHE A 101 -6.81 -7.26 -3.52
C PHE A 101 -7.69 -8.42 -3.97
N LYS A 102 -7.27 -9.67 -3.69
CA LYS A 102 -8.09 -10.84 -4.02
C LYS A 102 -9.44 -10.78 -3.29
N ASN A 103 -9.42 -10.45 -2.00
CA ASN A 103 -10.63 -10.31 -1.21
C ASN A 103 -11.52 -9.15 -1.72
N TRP A 104 -10.93 -8.09 -2.29
CA TRP A 104 -11.71 -6.96 -2.82
C TRP A 104 -12.48 -7.30 -4.09
N LYS A 105 -11.93 -8.13 -4.98
CA LYS A 105 -12.64 -8.60 -6.19
C LYS A 105 -13.83 -9.50 -5.89
N GLU A 106 -13.83 -10.19 -4.75
CA GLU A 106 -14.91 -11.09 -4.36
C GLU A 106 -16.11 -10.35 -3.73
N LEU A 107 -15.96 -9.05 -3.43
CA LEU A 107 -16.97 -8.19 -2.80
C LEU A 107 -17.69 -7.23 -3.79
N ASN A 108 -17.24 -7.17 -5.05
CA ASN A 108 -17.83 -6.39 -6.14
C ASN A 108 -18.56 -7.31 -7.12
#